data_AF-A0A660PTX4-F1
#
_entry.id   AF-A0A660PTX4-F1
#
_cell.length_a   1.000
_cell.length_b   1.000
_cell.length_c   1.000
_cell.angle_alpha   90.00
_cell.angle_beta   90.00
_cell.angle_gamma   90.00
#
_symmetry.space_group_name_H-M   'P 1'
#
loop_
_entity.id
_entity.type
_entity.pdbx_description
1 polymer ?
#
loop_
_entity_poly.entity_id
_entity_poly.type
_entity_poly.pdbx_seq_one_letter_code
_entity_poly.pdbx_strand_id
1 'polypeptide(L)'
;INPTTVWYEDSDGDTYGNSAVSLTQCEQPTGYVLDDTDCDDSDENINPTTVWYEDSDSDTYGNPAVTLTQCEQPTGFLLDNSDCNDSDPDINPNTIWYIDVDGDGYGDPSTTVTVCDPPAGFVLLQPDNCPDVHNPEQEDSDGDGQGDACEGCCIPPSVGDLDQSGGDLGFNYDGADLSMMIHGLFVDPLNGWDGVCLEEADVDFSGEPDPSEIDIDGADLSLLIDALFISLNPLSQCP
;
A
#
# COMPACT_ATOMS: atom_id res chain seq x y z
N ILE A 1 16.50 -46.78 -41.63
CA ILE A 1 17.30 -46.88 -40.39
C ILE A 1 18.36 -47.96 -40.60
N ASN A 2 19.61 -47.72 -40.19
CA ASN A 2 20.80 -48.51 -40.54
C ASN A 2 21.30 -49.22 -39.26
N PRO A 3 21.92 -50.42 -39.30
CA PRO A 3 22.55 -51.05 -38.12
C PRO A 3 23.59 -50.20 -37.39
N THR A 4 23.99 -49.05 -37.95
CA THR A 4 24.88 -48.08 -37.31
C THR A 4 24.17 -46.77 -36.91
N THR A 5 22.83 -46.74 -36.83
CA THR A 5 22.11 -45.57 -36.34
C THR A 5 22.35 -45.40 -34.83
N VAL A 6 22.77 -44.20 -34.42
CA VAL A 6 22.94 -43.80 -33.03
C VAL A 6 21.63 -43.14 -32.57
N TRP A 7 21.20 -43.50 -31.37
CA TRP A 7 20.03 -42.97 -30.67
C TRP A 7 20.49 -42.42 -29.32
N TYR A 8 19.89 -41.33 -28.88
CA TYR A 8 20.27 -40.58 -27.66
C TYR A 8 19.14 -40.63 -26.65
N GLU A 9 19.46 -40.82 -25.37
CA GLU A 9 18.46 -40.90 -24.31
C GLU A 9 17.68 -39.58 -24.24
N ASP A 10 16.36 -39.68 -24.12
CA ASP A 10 15.39 -38.58 -23.98
C ASP A 10 14.61 -38.89 -22.70
N SER A 11 15.13 -38.39 -21.58
CA SER A 11 14.72 -38.75 -20.23
C SER A 11 13.51 -37.93 -19.76
N ASP A 12 13.39 -36.68 -20.20
CA ASP A 12 12.28 -35.79 -19.85
C ASP A 12 11.14 -35.81 -20.88
N GLY A 13 11.37 -36.33 -22.09
CA GLY A 13 10.35 -36.58 -23.10
C GLY A 13 10.10 -35.40 -24.04
N ASP A 14 11.01 -34.43 -24.11
CA ASP A 14 10.86 -33.21 -24.90
C ASP A 14 11.28 -33.35 -26.39
N THR A 15 11.73 -34.55 -26.76
CA THR A 15 12.19 -34.98 -28.09
C THR A 15 13.61 -34.60 -28.48
N TYR A 16 14.34 -33.94 -27.60
CA TYR A 16 15.79 -33.75 -27.68
C TYR A 16 16.46 -34.85 -26.85
N GLY A 17 17.67 -35.23 -27.26
CA GLY A 17 18.38 -36.33 -26.63
C GLY A 17 19.74 -35.93 -26.10
N ASN A 18 20.16 -36.60 -25.05
CA ASN A 18 21.45 -36.41 -24.40
C ASN A 18 22.60 -37.00 -25.20
N SER A 19 23.46 -36.13 -25.77
CA SER A 19 24.65 -36.56 -26.52
C SER A 19 25.62 -37.47 -25.73
N ALA A 20 25.61 -37.41 -24.39
CA ALA A 20 26.46 -38.22 -23.53
C ALA A 20 25.94 -39.65 -23.31
N VAL A 21 24.65 -39.89 -23.53
CA VAL A 21 24.02 -41.21 -23.35
C VAL A 21 23.41 -41.69 -24.66
N SER A 22 24.06 -42.66 -25.31
CA SER A 22 23.63 -43.15 -26.62
C SER A 22 23.73 -44.67 -26.81
N LEU A 23 22.88 -45.19 -27.70
CA LEU A 23 22.83 -46.58 -28.12
C LEU A 23 22.89 -46.69 -29.64
N THR A 24 23.63 -47.68 -30.17
CA THR A 24 23.66 -47.96 -31.61
C THR A 24 22.80 -49.17 -31.94
N GLN A 25 21.75 -48.99 -32.74
CA GLN A 25 20.83 -50.07 -33.12
C GLN A 25 19.92 -49.74 -34.32
N CYS A 26 19.32 -50.78 -34.89
CA CYS A 26 18.51 -50.69 -36.11
C CYS A 26 17.14 -50.03 -35.92
N GLU A 27 16.55 -50.11 -34.73
CA GLU A 27 15.21 -49.60 -34.42
C GLU A 27 15.28 -48.64 -33.23
N GLN A 28 14.35 -47.69 -33.15
CA GLN A 28 14.30 -46.72 -32.07
C GLN A 28 13.99 -47.41 -30.73
N PRO A 29 14.84 -47.25 -29.72
CA PRO A 29 14.54 -47.67 -28.35
C PRO A 29 13.46 -46.78 -27.74
N THR A 30 12.67 -47.33 -26.83
CA THR A 30 11.79 -46.52 -25.99
C THR A 30 12.62 -45.56 -25.14
N GLY A 31 12.25 -44.27 -25.12
CA GLY A 31 12.97 -43.22 -24.37
C GLY A 31 14.26 -42.74 -25.03
N TYR A 32 14.40 -42.92 -26.35
CA TYR A 32 15.55 -42.43 -27.10
C TYR A 32 15.12 -41.77 -28.40
N VAL A 33 15.82 -40.73 -28.83
CA VAL A 33 15.57 -39.93 -30.05
C VAL A 33 16.80 -39.86 -30.94
N LEU A 34 16.65 -39.31 -32.15
CA LEU A 34 17.76 -39.12 -33.10
C LEU A 34 18.53 -37.83 -32.87
N ASP A 35 17.85 -36.84 -32.29
CA ASP A 35 18.42 -35.54 -31.99
C ASP A 35 19.30 -35.66 -30.74
N ASP A 36 20.50 -35.08 -30.77
CA ASP A 36 21.45 -35.10 -29.64
C ASP A 36 21.73 -33.72 -29.08
N THR A 37 20.85 -32.77 -29.38
CA THR A 37 21.08 -31.36 -29.09
C THR A 37 20.55 -30.91 -27.73
N ASP A 38 20.04 -31.82 -26.91
CA ASP A 38 19.49 -31.48 -25.60
C ASP A 38 20.51 -30.77 -24.70
N CYS A 39 20.03 -29.72 -24.03
CA CYS A 39 20.80 -28.89 -23.13
C CYS A 39 20.70 -29.41 -21.68
N ASP A 40 19.53 -29.88 -21.24
CA ASP A 40 19.30 -30.49 -19.92
C ASP A 40 18.22 -31.57 -20.01
N ASP A 41 18.67 -32.81 -20.24
CA ASP A 41 17.87 -34.05 -20.33
C ASP A 41 17.20 -34.44 -18.99
N SER A 42 16.97 -33.49 -18.08
CA SER A 42 16.16 -33.67 -16.88
C SER A 42 15.05 -32.63 -16.75
N ASP A 43 14.96 -31.68 -17.68
CA ASP A 43 13.99 -30.59 -17.69
C ASP A 43 13.50 -30.31 -19.11
N GLU A 44 12.27 -30.74 -19.40
CA GLU A 44 11.60 -30.59 -20.70
C GLU A 44 11.47 -29.13 -21.19
N ASN A 45 11.75 -28.15 -20.33
CA ASN A 45 11.72 -26.72 -20.67
C ASN A 45 13.08 -26.19 -21.13
N ILE A 46 14.16 -26.96 -21.03
CA ILE A 46 15.55 -26.54 -21.28
C ILE A 46 16.17 -27.33 -22.43
N ASN A 47 15.90 -26.88 -23.66
CA ASN A 47 16.39 -27.45 -24.90
C ASN A 47 16.81 -26.34 -25.90
N PRO A 48 17.33 -26.69 -27.10
CA PRO A 48 17.81 -25.69 -28.05
C PRO A 48 16.78 -24.69 -28.54
N THR A 49 15.50 -24.96 -28.30
CA THR A 49 14.39 -24.08 -28.67
C THR A 49 13.80 -23.32 -27.48
N THR A 50 14.37 -23.46 -26.27
CA THR A 50 13.97 -22.71 -25.09
C THR A 50 14.01 -21.22 -25.34
N VAL A 51 12.88 -20.58 -25.03
CA VAL A 51 12.70 -19.14 -25.13
C VAL A 51 12.84 -18.55 -23.74
N TRP A 52 13.78 -17.63 -23.59
CA TRP A 52 14.01 -16.83 -22.40
C TRP A 52 13.43 -15.44 -22.60
N TYR A 53 12.85 -14.86 -21.56
CA TYR A 53 12.15 -13.57 -21.57
C TYR A 53 12.89 -12.57 -20.69
N GLU A 54 13.11 -11.35 -21.16
CA GLU A 54 13.87 -10.32 -20.43
C GLU A 54 13.11 -9.90 -19.17
N ASP A 55 13.78 -9.92 -18.02
CA ASP A 55 13.31 -9.36 -16.75
C ASP A 55 13.99 -7.99 -16.57
N SER A 56 13.29 -6.93 -16.98
CA SER A 56 13.86 -5.59 -17.17
C SER A 56 13.91 -4.78 -15.87
N ASP A 57 12.90 -4.91 -15.02
CA ASP A 57 12.80 -4.23 -13.72
C ASP A 57 13.18 -5.10 -12.51
N SER A 58 13.58 -6.36 -12.76
CA SER A 58 14.12 -7.31 -11.77
C SER A 58 13.10 -7.80 -10.74
N ASP A 59 11.86 -7.98 -11.17
CA ASP A 59 10.74 -8.38 -10.32
C ASP A 59 10.38 -9.89 -10.40
N THR A 60 11.16 -10.64 -11.18
CA THR A 60 11.04 -12.09 -11.45
C THR A 60 9.98 -12.50 -12.47
N TYR A 61 9.39 -11.55 -13.18
CA TYR A 61 8.50 -11.81 -14.31
C TYR A 61 9.19 -11.39 -15.60
N GLY A 62 8.96 -12.16 -16.67
CA GLY A 62 9.63 -11.92 -17.95
C GLY A 62 8.73 -11.26 -18.99
N ASN A 63 9.34 -10.43 -19.82
CA ASN A 63 8.69 -9.72 -20.92
C ASN A 63 8.42 -10.64 -22.13
N PRO A 64 7.16 -10.95 -22.48
CA PRO A 64 6.83 -11.77 -23.66
C PRO A 64 7.23 -11.14 -25.01
N ALA A 65 7.48 -9.83 -25.06
CA ALA A 65 7.89 -9.10 -26.26
C ALA A 65 9.40 -9.06 -26.48
N VAL A 66 10.22 -9.33 -25.45
CA VAL A 66 11.69 -9.34 -25.57
C VAL A 66 12.22 -10.72 -25.20
N THR A 67 12.63 -11.47 -26.23
CA THR A 67 12.99 -12.88 -26.07
C THR A 67 14.35 -13.24 -26.66
N LEU A 68 15.01 -14.22 -26.06
CA LEU A 68 16.19 -14.90 -26.62
C LEU A 68 15.98 -16.41 -26.65
N THR A 69 16.28 -17.05 -27.78
CA THR A 69 16.20 -18.52 -27.91
C THR A 69 17.58 -19.14 -27.86
N GLN A 70 17.87 -19.91 -26.81
CA GLN A 70 19.14 -20.63 -26.61
C GLN A 70 19.06 -21.61 -25.45
N CYS A 71 20.03 -22.54 -25.37
CA CYS A 71 20.16 -23.49 -24.26
C CYS A 71 20.34 -22.81 -22.89
N GLU A 72 21.39 -22.00 -22.77
CA GLU A 72 21.82 -21.46 -21.47
C GLU A 72 21.04 -20.19 -21.15
N GLN A 73 20.57 -20.08 -19.90
CA GLN A 73 19.90 -18.88 -19.41
C GLN A 73 20.80 -17.65 -19.58
N PRO A 74 20.39 -16.64 -20.39
CA PRO A 74 21.07 -15.36 -20.42
C PRO A 74 20.87 -14.59 -19.10
N THR A 75 21.88 -13.81 -18.69
CA THR A 75 21.74 -12.92 -17.53
C THR A 75 20.62 -11.90 -17.77
N GLY A 76 19.71 -11.77 -16.80
CA GLY A 76 18.57 -10.85 -16.87
C GLY A 76 17.39 -11.40 -17.68
N PHE A 77 17.33 -12.71 -17.91
CA PHE A 77 16.19 -13.36 -18.55
C PHE A 77 15.68 -14.54 -17.71
N LEU A 78 14.40 -14.84 -17.83
CA LEU A 78 13.70 -15.91 -17.10
C LEU A 78 12.89 -16.79 -18.07
N LEU A 79 12.43 -17.95 -17.60
CA LEU A 79 11.47 -18.78 -18.33
C LEU A 79 10.05 -18.22 -18.25
N ASP A 80 9.75 -17.48 -17.19
CA ASP A 80 8.48 -16.81 -17.02
C ASP A 80 8.29 -15.73 -18.08
N ASN A 81 7.05 -15.54 -18.52
CA ASN A 81 6.69 -14.57 -19.56
C ASN A 81 5.45 -13.75 -19.22
N SER A 82 5.17 -13.61 -17.92
CA SER A 82 3.91 -13.11 -17.42
C SER A 82 3.98 -11.68 -16.89
N ASP A 83 5.08 -10.96 -17.15
CA ASP A 83 5.23 -9.57 -16.73
C ASP A 83 4.09 -8.69 -17.30
N CYS A 84 3.50 -7.89 -16.41
CA CYS A 84 2.43 -6.97 -16.74
C CYS A 84 2.99 -5.58 -17.13
N ASN A 85 4.14 -5.18 -16.60
CA ASN A 85 4.79 -3.90 -16.87
C ASN A 85 6.30 -3.95 -16.65
N ASP A 86 7.06 -4.19 -17.73
CA ASP A 86 8.53 -4.35 -17.74
C ASP A 86 9.37 -3.14 -17.30
N SER A 87 8.74 -2.09 -16.80
CA SER A 87 9.38 -0.86 -16.31
C SER A 87 9.04 -0.55 -14.85
N ASP A 88 8.21 -1.36 -14.20
CA ASP A 88 7.70 -1.14 -12.86
C ASP A 88 7.59 -2.45 -12.07
N PRO A 89 8.55 -2.73 -11.16
CA PRO A 89 8.63 -4.01 -10.47
C PRO A 89 7.49 -4.25 -9.46
N ASP A 90 6.68 -3.23 -9.19
CA ASP A 90 5.50 -3.33 -8.34
C ASP A 90 4.25 -3.78 -9.13
N ILE A 91 4.32 -3.88 -10.47
CA ILE A 91 3.21 -4.21 -11.37
C ILE A 91 3.47 -5.52 -12.14
N ASN A 92 2.99 -6.62 -11.58
CA ASN A 92 3.10 -7.98 -12.11
C ASN A 92 1.83 -8.81 -11.82
N PRO A 93 1.75 -10.10 -12.22
CA PRO A 93 0.52 -10.89 -12.08
C PRO A 93 0.02 -11.05 -10.64
N ASN A 94 0.89 -10.80 -9.66
CA ASN A 94 0.57 -10.88 -8.25
C ASN A 94 0.30 -9.50 -7.62
N THR A 95 0.30 -8.42 -8.40
CA THR A 95 -0.05 -7.08 -7.93
C THR A 95 -1.47 -7.04 -7.37
N ILE A 96 -1.58 -6.48 -6.18
CA ILE A 96 -2.84 -6.29 -5.46
C ILE A 96 -3.28 -4.84 -5.67
N TRP A 97 -4.50 -4.67 -6.12
CA TRP A 97 -5.16 -3.37 -6.25
C TRP A 97 -6.23 -3.22 -5.17
N TYR A 98 -6.40 -2.00 -4.68
CA TYR A 98 -7.26 -1.62 -3.56
C TYR A 98 -8.42 -0.76 -4.06
N ILE A 99 -9.65 -0.99 -3.61
CA ILE A 99 -10.79 -0.16 -4.04
C ILE A 99 -10.60 1.26 -3.52
N ASP A 100 -10.74 2.24 -4.40
CA ASP A 100 -10.73 3.67 -4.12
C ASP A 100 -12.16 4.17 -4.36
N VAL A 101 -12.91 4.33 -3.26
CA VAL A 101 -14.35 4.61 -3.31
C VAL A 101 -14.63 6.09 -3.52
N ASP A 102 -13.82 6.97 -2.95
CA ASP A 102 -14.01 8.41 -2.98
C ASP A 102 -13.16 9.14 -4.04
N GLY A 103 -12.23 8.42 -4.68
CA GLY A 103 -11.42 8.86 -5.80
C GLY A 103 -10.22 9.72 -5.40
N ASP A 104 -9.68 9.56 -4.19
CA ASP A 104 -8.55 10.34 -3.67
C ASP A 104 -7.17 9.82 -4.08
N GLY A 105 -7.11 8.57 -4.57
CA GLY A 105 -5.88 7.91 -5.01
C GLY A 105 -5.31 6.89 -4.03
N TYR A 106 -5.89 6.75 -2.84
CA TYR A 106 -5.61 5.71 -1.85
C TYR A 106 -6.78 4.73 -1.81
N GLY A 107 -6.48 3.46 -1.50
CA GLY A 107 -7.50 2.42 -1.48
C GLY A 107 -7.62 1.67 -0.16
N ASP A 108 -8.78 1.05 0.03
CA ASP A 108 -9.14 0.30 1.23
C ASP A 108 -8.52 -1.12 1.21
N PRO A 109 -7.64 -1.47 2.18
CA PRO A 109 -7.06 -2.81 2.32
C PRO A 109 -8.08 -3.93 2.58
N SER A 110 -9.30 -3.60 3.00
CA SER A 110 -10.38 -4.55 3.25
C SER A 110 -10.96 -5.15 1.96
N THR A 111 -10.80 -4.46 0.82
CA THR A 111 -11.40 -4.83 -0.45
C THR A 111 -10.37 -4.75 -1.59
N THR A 112 -9.89 -5.91 -2.02
CA THR A 112 -8.79 -6.02 -2.97
C THR A 112 -9.06 -6.94 -4.14
N VAL A 113 -8.25 -6.81 -5.20
CA VAL A 113 -8.25 -7.67 -6.39
C VAL A 113 -6.81 -7.88 -6.88
N THR A 114 -6.48 -9.09 -7.33
CA THR A 114 -5.15 -9.43 -7.88
C THR A 114 -5.25 -9.69 -9.37
N VAL A 115 -4.70 -8.79 -10.18
CA VAL A 115 -4.72 -8.79 -11.66
C VAL A 115 -3.59 -7.90 -12.20
N CYS A 116 -3.19 -8.10 -13.47
CA CYS A 116 -2.18 -7.24 -14.13
C CYS A 116 -2.62 -5.77 -14.21
N ASP A 117 -3.80 -5.52 -14.78
CA ASP A 117 -4.30 -4.17 -15.02
C ASP A 117 -5.31 -3.77 -13.94
N PRO A 118 -5.24 -2.55 -13.39
CA PRO A 118 -6.18 -2.08 -12.39
C PRO A 118 -7.60 -2.03 -12.97
N PRO A 119 -8.60 -2.64 -12.30
CA PRO A 119 -9.99 -2.39 -12.62
C PRO A 119 -10.37 -0.93 -12.33
N ALA A 120 -11.44 -0.44 -12.95
CA ALA A 120 -11.93 0.91 -12.69
C ALA A 120 -12.29 1.09 -11.21
N GLY A 121 -11.79 2.17 -10.59
CA GLY A 121 -11.99 2.45 -9.17
C GLY A 121 -11.06 1.67 -8.24
N PHE A 122 -9.99 1.07 -8.76
CA PHE A 122 -8.94 0.47 -7.94
C PHE A 122 -7.60 1.18 -8.16
N VAL A 123 -6.81 1.29 -7.10
CA VAL A 123 -5.50 1.97 -7.05
C VAL A 123 -4.45 1.11 -6.35
N LEU A 124 -3.17 1.50 -6.47
CA LEU A 124 -2.03 0.77 -5.88
C LEU A 124 -1.71 1.24 -4.45
N LEU A 125 -1.94 2.53 -4.16
CA LEU A 125 -1.59 3.14 -2.88
C LEU A 125 -2.60 2.77 -1.80
N GLN A 126 -2.10 2.57 -0.58
CA GLN A 126 -2.86 2.20 0.61
C GLN A 126 -2.02 2.45 1.88
N PRO A 127 -2.62 2.48 3.08
CA PRO A 127 -4.08 2.49 3.33
C PRO A 127 -4.66 3.87 3.02
N ASP A 128 -5.94 3.89 2.62
CA ASP A 128 -6.79 5.07 2.73
C ASP A 128 -7.27 5.20 4.17
N ASN A 129 -6.86 6.27 4.86
CA ASN A 129 -7.25 6.56 6.24
C ASN A 129 -8.67 7.18 6.35
N CYS A 130 -9.33 7.48 5.22
CA CYS A 130 -10.71 7.94 5.14
C CYS A 130 -11.50 7.37 3.95
N PRO A 131 -11.82 6.06 3.92
CA PRO A 131 -12.39 5.34 2.76
C PRO A 131 -13.67 5.90 2.11
N ASP A 132 -14.38 6.81 2.77
CA ASP A 132 -15.63 7.41 2.31
C ASP A 132 -15.53 8.94 2.10
N VAL A 133 -14.37 9.56 2.36
CA VAL A 133 -14.17 11.01 2.38
C VAL A 133 -12.87 11.39 1.68
N HIS A 134 -13.01 11.91 0.46
CA HIS A 134 -11.89 12.30 -0.40
C HIS A 134 -10.86 13.21 0.31
N ASN A 135 -9.67 12.67 0.58
CA ASN A 135 -8.58 13.35 1.26
C ASN A 135 -7.18 12.96 0.70
N PRO A 136 -6.83 13.39 -0.53
CA PRO A 136 -5.61 12.96 -1.22
C PRO A 136 -4.29 13.21 -0.48
N GLU A 137 -4.30 14.15 0.47
CA GLU A 137 -3.16 14.48 1.33
C GLU A 137 -2.95 13.48 2.47
N GLN A 138 -3.94 12.63 2.78
CA GLN A 138 -3.92 11.60 3.83
C GLN A 138 -3.36 12.14 5.16
N GLU A 139 -3.79 13.35 5.54
CA GLU A 139 -3.40 13.96 6.81
C GLU A 139 -3.98 13.14 7.96
N ASP A 140 -3.12 12.87 8.94
CA ASP A 140 -3.36 12.06 10.15
C ASP A 140 -2.46 12.68 11.22
N SER A 141 -2.97 13.74 11.82
CA SER A 141 -2.20 14.64 12.68
C SER A 141 -1.85 14.01 14.03
N ASP A 142 -2.67 13.07 14.52
CA ASP A 142 -2.45 12.39 15.78
C ASP A 142 -1.82 10.98 15.64
N GLY A 143 -1.84 10.42 14.42
CA GLY A 143 -1.20 9.17 14.05
C GLY A 143 -1.97 7.93 14.47
N ASP A 144 -3.28 8.02 14.70
CA ASP A 144 -4.12 6.90 15.13
C ASP A 144 -4.58 5.98 13.97
N GLY A 145 -4.39 6.43 12.73
CA GLY A 145 -4.73 5.73 11.49
C GLY A 145 -6.10 6.06 10.91
N GLN A 146 -6.87 6.95 11.52
CA GLN A 146 -8.04 7.64 10.95
C GLN A 146 -7.58 9.04 10.48
N GLY A 147 -7.96 9.43 9.27
CA GLY A 147 -7.52 10.72 8.74
C GLY A 147 -8.33 11.90 9.25
N ASP A 148 -7.69 13.06 9.35
CA ASP A 148 -8.28 14.33 9.80
C ASP A 148 -9.59 14.69 9.05
N ALA A 149 -9.73 14.22 7.80
CA ALA A 149 -10.89 14.50 6.95
C ALA A 149 -12.17 13.73 7.34
N CYS A 150 -12.03 12.56 7.94
CA CYS A 150 -13.14 11.70 8.38
C CYS A 150 -13.14 11.46 9.88
N GLU A 151 -12.12 11.93 10.58
CA GLU A 151 -12.09 12.05 12.01
C GLU A 151 -13.11 13.09 12.49
N GLY A 152 -13.66 12.85 13.68
CA GLY A 152 -14.51 13.83 14.36
C GLY A 152 -13.70 15.04 14.84
N CYS A 153 -14.35 16.00 15.50
CA CYS A 153 -13.79 17.32 15.83
C CYS A 153 -12.51 17.39 16.67
N CYS A 154 -11.78 16.32 16.96
CA CYS A 154 -10.72 16.33 17.97
C CYS A 154 -9.42 15.77 17.36
N ILE A 155 -8.50 16.66 16.97
CA ILE A 155 -7.18 16.27 16.46
C ILE A 155 -6.13 16.58 17.55
N PRO A 156 -5.67 15.62 18.35
CA PRO A 156 -4.54 15.85 19.24
C PRO A 156 -3.31 16.39 18.47
N PRO A 157 -2.52 17.35 19.01
CA PRO A 157 -2.53 17.90 20.35
C PRO A 157 -3.09 19.34 20.42
N SER A 158 -4.27 19.63 19.88
CA SER A 158 -4.84 20.99 19.83
C SER A 158 -5.74 21.36 21.02
N VAL A 159 -5.26 21.19 22.25
CA VAL A 159 -5.96 21.68 23.46
C VAL A 159 -6.30 23.17 23.34
N GLY A 160 -7.58 23.50 23.46
CA GLY A 160 -8.11 24.86 23.36
C GLY A 160 -8.38 25.39 21.95
N ASP A 161 -8.23 24.60 20.88
CA ASP A 161 -8.57 24.96 19.47
C ASP A 161 -10.01 24.56 19.13
N LEU A 162 -10.97 25.16 19.83
CA LEU A 162 -12.39 24.82 19.71
C LEU A 162 -12.96 25.07 18.32
N ASP A 163 -12.38 25.99 17.55
CA ASP A 163 -12.86 26.40 16.24
C ASP A 163 -12.01 25.89 15.06
N GLN A 164 -10.96 25.11 15.36
CA GLN A 164 -10.03 24.49 14.41
C GLN A 164 -9.40 25.50 13.44
N SER A 165 -9.25 26.76 13.85
CA SER A 165 -8.71 27.83 13.01
C SER A 165 -7.32 28.30 13.42
N GLY A 166 -6.66 27.54 14.30
CA GLY A 166 -5.28 27.74 14.76
C GLY A 166 -4.26 27.94 13.61
N GLY A 167 -3.35 28.90 13.79
CA GLY A 167 -2.32 29.25 12.79
C GLY A 167 -0.95 28.59 13.01
N ASP A 168 -0.08 28.66 11.99
CA ASP A 168 1.27 28.07 11.81
C ASP A 168 2.35 28.28 12.92
N LEU A 169 2.03 28.75 14.13
CA LEU A 169 3.02 29.22 15.11
C LEU A 169 2.93 28.61 16.52
N GLY A 170 2.27 27.46 16.69
CA GLY A 170 2.20 26.78 18.00
C GLY A 170 1.29 27.49 19.01
N PHE A 171 0.34 28.28 18.51
CA PHE A 171 -0.79 28.81 19.25
C PHE A 171 -2.05 28.44 18.46
N ASN A 172 -2.71 27.40 18.94
CA ASN A 172 -3.94 26.83 18.40
C ASN A 172 -5.18 27.39 19.11
N TYR A 173 -5.02 28.27 20.10
CA TYR A 173 -6.13 28.93 20.79
C TYR A 173 -6.11 30.45 20.54
N ASP A 174 -7.27 31.03 20.30
CA ASP A 174 -7.47 32.42 19.89
C ASP A 174 -8.78 33.04 20.45
N GLY A 175 -9.17 34.20 19.92
CA GLY A 175 -10.37 34.89 20.39
C GLY A 175 -11.69 34.22 19.99
N ALA A 176 -11.70 33.42 18.93
CA ALA A 176 -12.84 32.64 18.49
C ALA A 176 -13.08 31.44 19.41
N ASP A 177 -12.02 30.74 19.83
CA ASP A 177 -12.11 29.67 20.85
C ASP A 177 -12.68 30.21 22.16
N LEU A 178 -12.17 31.37 22.61
CA LEU A 178 -12.71 32.03 23.80
C LEU A 178 -14.19 32.40 23.63
N SER A 179 -14.58 32.81 22.43
CA SER A 179 -15.98 33.15 22.14
C SER A 179 -16.87 31.92 22.18
N MET A 180 -16.39 30.77 21.69
CA MET A 180 -17.10 29.49 21.73
C MET A 180 -17.20 28.96 23.16
N MET A 181 -16.12 29.00 23.93
CA MET A 181 -16.09 28.65 25.36
C MET A 181 -17.09 29.49 26.17
N ILE A 182 -17.12 30.81 25.96
CA ILE A 182 -18.09 31.70 26.62
C ILE A 182 -19.52 31.41 26.15
N HIS A 183 -19.71 31.11 24.86
CA HIS A 183 -21.02 30.81 24.30
C HIS A 183 -21.59 29.53 24.92
N GLY A 184 -20.81 28.46 24.95
CA GLY A 184 -21.15 27.18 25.55
C GLY A 184 -21.34 27.25 27.07
N LEU A 185 -20.54 28.01 27.82
CA LEU A 185 -20.69 28.09 29.27
C LEU A 185 -21.83 29.02 29.73
N PHE A 186 -22.05 30.14 29.04
CA PHE A 186 -22.87 31.24 29.58
C PHE A 186 -24.00 31.72 28.69
N VAL A 187 -23.98 31.47 27.38
CA VAL A 187 -24.97 32.03 26.44
C VAL A 187 -25.99 30.99 26.03
N ASP A 188 -25.55 29.82 25.59
CA ASP A 188 -26.41 28.67 25.26
C ASP A 188 -25.82 27.37 25.82
N PRO A 189 -25.96 27.09 27.13
CA PRO A 189 -25.39 25.88 27.72
C PRO A 189 -25.98 24.56 27.26
N LEU A 190 -27.07 24.58 26.49
CA LEU A 190 -27.71 23.38 25.98
C LEU A 190 -27.27 23.03 24.56
N ASN A 191 -26.91 24.03 23.73
CA ASN A 191 -26.57 23.83 22.32
C ASN A 191 -25.33 24.59 21.85
N GLY A 192 -24.74 25.44 22.70
CA GLY A 192 -23.56 26.25 22.38
C GLY A 192 -22.27 25.45 22.23
N TRP A 193 -22.34 24.13 22.49
CA TRP A 193 -21.29 23.14 22.27
C TRP A 193 -21.52 22.29 21.01
N ASP A 194 -22.59 22.54 20.24
CA ASP A 194 -22.85 21.80 18.99
C ASP A 194 -21.75 22.08 17.98
N GLY A 195 -21.05 21.02 17.54
CA GLY A 195 -19.88 21.13 16.65
C GLY A 195 -18.59 21.58 17.32
N VAL A 196 -18.53 21.59 18.67
CA VAL A 196 -17.31 21.86 19.44
C VAL A 196 -16.70 20.56 19.93
N CYS A 197 -15.38 20.41 19.85
CA CYS A 197 -14.69 19.31 20.51
C CYS A 197 -14.69 19.53 22.03
N LEU A 198 -15.44 18.69 22.76
CA LEU A 198 -15.50 18.79 24.22
C LEU A 198 -14.18 18.40 24.89
N GLU A 199 -13.38 17.53 24.26
CA GLU A 199 -12.06 17.13 24.75
C GLU A 199 -11.05 18.29 24.71
N GLU A 200 -11.08 19.11 23.64
CA GLU A 200 -10.24 20.31 23.55
C GLU A 200 -10.73 21.45 24.45
N ALA A 201 -11.98 21.39 24.89
CA ALA A 201 -12.58 22.38 25.77
C ALA A 201 -12.27 22.18 27.26
N ASP A 202 -11.89 20.97 27.67
CA ASP A 202 -11.30 20.69 28.99
C ASP A 202 -9.80 21.01 28.96
N VAL A 203 -9.49 22.29 29.17
CA VAL A 203 -8.14 22.85 29.09
C VAL A 203 -7.33 22.57 30.35
N ASP A 204 -8.00 22.45 31.51
CA ASP A 204 -7.33 22.18 32.78
C ASP A 204 -7.21 20.68 33.12
N PHE A 205 -7.75 19.82 32.25
CA PHE A 205 -7.79 18.36 32.38
C PHE A 205 -8.42 17.93 33.70
N SER A 206 -9.47 18.62 34.13
CA SER A 206 -10.20 18.25 35.33
C SER A 206 -10.99 16.94 35.14
N GLY A 207 -11.25 16.55 33.89
CA GLY A 207 -12.07 15.41 33.47
C GLY A 207 -11.46 14.02 33.57
N GLU A 208 -12.35 13.02 33.63
CA GLU A 208 -12.03 11.64 33.29
C GLU A 208 -12.06 11.48 31.75
N PRO A 209 -11.40 10.47 31.15
CA PRO A 209 -11.30 10.28 29.69
C PRO A 209 -12.62 9.90 28.99
N ASP A 210 -13.78 10.17 29.62
CA ASP A 210 -15.10 9.92 29.06
C ASP A 210 -15.66 11.22 28.44
N PRO A 211 -15.81 11.30 27.11
CA PRO A 211 -16.24 12.50 26.40
C PRO A 211 -17.72 12.89 26.63
N SER A 212 -18.43 12.19 27.52
CA SER A 212 -19.86 12.40 27.79
C SER A 212 -20.18 13.18 29.07
N GLU A 213 -19.20 13.50 29.91
CA GLU A 213 -19.38 14.42 31.04
C GLU A 213 -18.80 15.80 30.68
N ILE A 214 -19.63 16.84 30.68
CA ILE A 214 -19.15 18.23 30.57
C ILE A 214 -18.39 18.53 31.86
N ASP A 215 -17.06 18.38 31.83
CA ASP A 215 -16.16 18.92 32.86
C ASP A 215 -15.66 20.33 32.51
N ILE A 216 -16.19 20.89 31.43
CA ILE A 216 -15.85 22.23 30.99
C ILE A 216 -16.46 23.25 31.96
N ASP A 217 -15.61 24.03 32.62
CA ASP A 217 -16.02 24.93 33.69
C ASP A 217 -15.29 26.29 33.67
N GLY A 218 -15.35 27.01 34.80
CA GLY A 218 -14.72 28.32 34.92
C GLY A 218 -13.19 28.27 34.99
N ALA A 219 -12.60 27.14 35.34
CA ALA A 219 -11.16 26.91 35.37
C ALA A 219 -10.59 26.82 33.95
N ASP A 220 -11.24 26.10 33.03
CA ASP A 220 -10.87 26.06 31.61
C ASP A 220 -10.92 27.44 30.97
N LEU A 221 -12.02 28.16 31.20
CA LEU A 221 -12.16 29.54 30.74
C LEU A 221 -11.06 30.43 31.32
N SER A 222 -10.70 30.23 32.59
CA SER A 222 -9.64 31.02 33.22
C SER A 222 -8.27 30.74 32.60
N LEU A 223 -7.98 29.48 32.25
CA LEU A 223 -6.75 29.12 31.56
C LEU A 223 -6.69 29.70 30.14
N LEU A 224 -7.78 29.62 29.38
CA LEU A 224 -7.85 30.18 28.03
C LEU A 224 -7.65 31.71 28.04
N ILE A 225 -8.25 32.40 29.02
CA ILE A 225 -8.04 33.84 29.23
C ILE A 225 -6.59 34.15 29.64
N ASP A 226 -6.00 33.35 30.54
CA ASP A 226 -4.61 33.55 30.96
C ASP A 226 -3.66 33.37 29.77
N ALA A 227 -3.84 32.32 28.99
CA ALA A 227 -3.04 31.99 27.82
C ALA A 227 -3.12 33.09 26.74
N LEU A 228 -4.30 33.65 26.49
CA LEU A 228 -4.51 34.70 25.48
C LEU A 228 -4.07 36.10 25.91
N PHE A 229 -4.24 36.46 27.18
CA PHE A 229 -4.16 37.87 27.59
C PHE A 229 -3.16 38.16 28.71
N ILE A 230 -2.67 37.14 29.43
CA ILE A 230 -1.84 37.33 30.63
C ILE A 230 -0.43 36.78 30.40
N SER A 231 -0.31 35.49 30.14
CA SER A 231 0.98 34.79 30.11
C SER A 231 1.54 34.63 28.69
N LEU A 232 0.69 34.64 27.65
CA LEU A 232 1.06 34.39 26.24
C LEU A 232 1.90 33.11 26.06
N ASN A 233 1.77 32.15 26.98
CA ASN A 233 2.44 30.86 26.90
C ASN A 233 1.49 29.84 26.29
N PRO A 234 1.98 28.97 25.38
CA PRO A 234 1.17 27.89 24.84
C PRO A 234 0.65 27.01 25.97
N LEU A 235 -0.62 26.61 25.86
CA LEU A 235 -1.21 25.57 26.71
C LEU A 235 -0.40 24.27 26.55
N SER A 236 -0.33 23.47 27.61
CA SER A 236 0.36 22.17 27.54
C SER A 236 -0.39 21.26 26.59
N GLN A 237 0.33 20.66 25.64
CA GLN A 237 -0.17 19.56 24.82
C GLN A 237 -0.64 18.40 25.71
N CYS A 238 -1.64 17.64 25.26
CA CYS A 238 -2.05 16.39 25.91
C CYS A 238 -0.82 15.50 26.17
N PRO A 239 -0.69 14.91 27.38
CA PRO A 239 0.42 14.02 27.72
C PRO A 239 0.39 12.67 26.99
#